data_AF-A0A1Q4FMD2-F1
#
_entry.id   AF-A0A1Q4FMD2-F1
#
_cell.length_a   1.000
_cell.length_b   1.000
_cell.length_c   1.000
_cell.angle_alpha   90.00
_cell.angle_beta   90.00
_cell.angle_gamma   90.00
#
_symmetry.space_group_name_H-M   'P 1'
#
loop_
_entity.id
_entity.type
_entity.pdbx_description
1 polymer ?
#
loop_
_entity_poly.entity_id
_entity_poly.type
_entity_poly.pdbx_seq_one_letter_code
_entity_poly.pdbx_strand_id
1 'polypeptide(L)'
;MYFAAQRVAAAVRDAARFHAAPLELRGGEVAIARTRAFFQALVDDALEELPDGSIPSDLRAALTSGEAVGPDAQRWLAPVLDWLATVCRMS
;
A
#
# COMPACT_ATOMS: atom_id res chain seq x y z
N MET A 1 1.88 15.72 -3.95
CA MET A 1 2.84 14.60 -4.11
C MET A 1 3.20 13.95 -2.77
N TYR A 2 3.86 14.64 -1.83
CA TYR A 2 4.23 14.06 -0.52
C TYR A 2 3.05 13.43 0.25
N PHE A 3 1.94 14.16 0.41
CA PHE A 3 0.77 13.63 1.14
C PHE A 3 0.15 12.40 0.49
N ALA A 4 0.06 12.36 -0.84
CA ALA A 4 -0.41 11.19 -1.58
C ALA A 4 0.54 10.00 -1.41
N ALA A 5 1.85 10.20 -1.50
CA ALA A 5 2.85 9.17 -1.23
C ALA A 5 2.79 8.65 0.22
N GLN A 6 2.56 9.55 1.18
CA GLN A 6 2.39 9.19 2.59
C GLN A 6 1.13 8.33 2.80
N ARG A 7 0.02 8.64 2.12
CA ARG A 7 -1.21 7.83 2.18
C ARG A 7 -0.98 6.42 1.63
N VAL A 8 -0.31 6.29 0.49
CA VAL A 8 0.07 5.00 -0.09
C VAL A 8 0.91 4.19 0.90
N ALA A 9 1.98 4.78 1.45
CA ALA A 9 2.84 4.11 2.41
C ALA A 9 2.10 3.70 3.69
N ALA A 10 1.17 4.53 4.18
CA ALA A 10 0.35 4.20 5.34
C ALA A 10 -0.58 3.00 5.06
N ALA A 11 -1.25 2.98 3.90
CA ALA A 11 -2.12 1.87 3.51
C ALA A 11 -1.34 0.54 3.40
N VAL A 12 -0.18 0.54 2.75
CA VAL A 12 0.68 -0.65 2.63
C VAL A 12 1.17 -1.12 4.01
N ARG A 13 1.60 -0.20 4.88
CA ARG A 13 2.03 -0.54 6.25
C ARG A 13 0.89 -1.17 7.07
N ASP A 14 -0.29 -0.60 7.00
CA ASP A 14 -1.43 -1.08 7.79
C ASP A 14 -1.97 -2.41 7.23
N ALA A 15 -1.92 -2.60 5.91
CA ALA A 15 -2.16 -3.91 5.28
C ALA A 15 -1.13 -4.96 5.72
N ALA A 16 0.16 -4.62 5.73
CA ALA A 16 1.22 -5.51 6.19
C ALA A 16 1.01 -5.95 7.65
N ARG A 17 0.61 -5.00 8.53
CA ARG A 17 0.26 -5.32 9.93
C ARG A 17 -0.95 -6.23 10.03
N PHE A 18 -2.00 -5.95 9.27
CA PHE A 18 -3.20 -6.79 9.24
C PHE A 18 -2.89 -8.22 8.78
N HIS A 19 -2.11 -8.37 7.71
CA HIS A 19 -1.72 -9.66 7.15
C HIS A 19 -0.60 -10.37 7.92
N ALA A 20 0.05 -9.71 8.88
CA ALA A 20 0.95 -10.34 9.84
C ALA A 20 0.22 -10.82 11.11
N ALA A 21 -0.94 -10.27 11.44
CA ALA A 21 -1.70 -10.65 12.65
C ALA A 21 -2.16 -12.12 12.60
N PRO A 22 -2.29 -12.83 13.73
CA PRO A 22 -2.88 -14.18 13.76
C PRO A 22 -4.24 -14.24 13.05
N LEU A 23 -4.55 -15.36 12.36
CA LEU A 23 -5.77 -15.51 11.54
C LEU A 23 -7.05 -15.31 12.36
N GLU A 24 -7.04 -15.68 13.63
CA GLU A 24 -8.14 -15.55 14.58
C GLU A 24 -8.54 -14.09 14.81
N LEU A 25 -7.60 -13.16 14.64
CA LEU A 25 -7.80 -11.72 14.80
C LEU A 25 -8.22 -11.01 13.51
N ARG A 26 -8.25 -11.72 12.37
CA ARG A 26 -8.56 -11.12 11.05
C ARG A 26 -10.05 -11.14 10.68
N GLY A 27 -10.89 -11.79 11.48
CA GLY A 27 -12.35 -11.82 11.29
C GLY A 27 -12.85 -12.76 10.18
N GLY A 28 -12.04 -13.73 9.76
CA GLY A 28 -12.37 -14.70 8.72
C GLY A 28 -12.29 -14.15 7.29
N GLU A 29 -12.54 -15.01 6.30
CA GLU A 29 -12.35 -14.72 4.87
C GLU A 29 -13.09 -13.47 4.38
N VAL A 30 -14.34 -13.26 4.81
CA VAL A 30 -15.14 -12.09 4.40
C VAL A 30 -14.54 -10.79 4.93
N ALA A 31 -14.07 -10.77 6.17
CA ALA A 31 -13.42 -9.60 6.75
C ALA A 31 -12.06 -9.33 6.08
N ILE A 32 -11.28 -10.38 5.78
CA ILE A 32 -10.02 -10.27 5.05
C ILE A 32 -10.24 -9.63 3.67
N ALA A 33 -11.21 -10.14 2.90
CA ALA A 33 -11.52 -9.61 1.58
C ALA A 33 -11.97 -8.14 1.64
N ARG A 34 -12.84 -7.80 2.61
CA ARG A 34 -13.33 -6.43 2.81
C ARG A 34 -12.20 -5.48 3.21
N THR A 35 -11.34 -5.88 4.14
CA THR A 35 -10.19 -5.09 4.59
C THR A 35 -9.20 -4.85 3.46
N ARG A 36 -8.92 -5.87 2.63
CA ARG A 36 -8.09 -5.71 1.43
C ARG A 36 -8.70 -4.69 0.46
N ALA A 37 -10.00 -4.81 0.16
CA ALA A 37 -10.69 -3.88 -0.73
C ALA A 37 -10.65 -2.44 -0.21
N PHE A 38 -10.77 -2.26 1.12
CA PHE A 38 -10.63 -0.96 1.75
C PHE A 38 -9.23 -0.35 1.54
N PHE A 39 -8.16 -1.11 1.81
CA PHE A 39 -6.80 -0.62 1.58
C PHE A 39 -6.53 -0.35 0.10
N GLN A 40 -7.08 -1.17 -0.80
CA GLN A 40 -6.96 -0.96 -2.24
C GLN A 40 -7.58 0.38 -2.64
N ALA A 41 -8.81 0.68 -2.20
CA ALA A 41 -9.47 1.94 -2.52
C ALA A 41 -8.65 3.16 -2.04
N LEU A 42 -8.05 3.09 -0.84
CA LEU A 42 -7.18 4.15 -0.34
C LEU A 42 -5.92 4.36 -1.21
N VAL A 43 -5.37 3.27 -1.75
CA VAL A 43 -4.23 3.32 -2.67
C VAL A 43 -4.65 3.91 -4.00
N ASP A 44 -5.75 3.42 -4.60
CA ASP A 44 -6.26 3.89 -5.88
C ASP A 44 -6.54 5.39 -5.84
N ASP A 45 -7.25 5.87 -4.82
CA ASP A 45 -7.52 7.31 -4.60
C ASP A 45 -6.22 8.13 -4.53
N ALA A 46 -5.18 7.60 -3.86
CA ALA A 46 -3.91 8.30 -3.73
C ALA A 46 -3.06 8.25 -5.01
N LEU A 47 -3.21 7.21 -5.84
CA LEU A 47 -2.52 7.08 -7.12
C LEU A 47 -3.00 8.12 -8.14
N GLU A 48 -4.28 8.52 -8.09
CA GLU A 48 -4.85 9.57 -8.96
C GLU A 48 -4.18 10.94 -8.74
N GLU A 49 -3.66 11.20 -7.54
CA GLU A 49 -2.98 12.45 -7.17
C GLU A 49 -1.47 12.46 -7.49
N LEU A 50 -0.91 11.33 -7.93
CA LEU A 50 0.52 11.16 -8.14
C LEU A 50 0.90 11.32 -9.62
N PRO A 51 1.96 12.09 -9.94
CA PRO A 51 2.41 12.21 -11.32
C PRO A 51 2.79 10.87 -11.93
N ASP A 52 2.56 10.72 -13.24
CA ASP A 52 3.08 9.59 -13.99
C ASP A 52 4.61 9.49 -13.87
N GLY A 53 5.12 8.27 -13.79
CA GLY A 53 6.55 8.01 -13.64
C GLY A 53 7.15 8.35 -12.27
N SER A 54 6.39 8.94 -11.33
CA SER A 54 6.89 9.24 -9.98
C SER A 54 7.09 8.01 -9.08
N ILE A 55 6.58 6.85 -9.50
CA ILE A 55 6.61 5.58 -8.75
C ILE A 55 7.45 4.59 -9.57
N PRO A 56 8.41 3.86 -8.95
CA PRO A 56 9.10 2.75 -9.60
C PRO A 56 8.12 1.74 -10.22
N SER A 57 8.44 1.20 -11.40
CA SER A 57 7.53 0.34 -12.19
C SER A 57 6.97 -0.84 -11.40
N ASP A 58 7.84 -1.54 -10.67
CA ASP A 58 7.48 -2.77 -9.96
C ASP A 58 6.55 -2.46 -8.77
N LEU A 59 6.85 -1.36 -8.06
CA LEU A 59 6.00 -0.86 -6.99
C LEU A 59 4.64 -0.39 -7.54
N ARG A 60 4.64 0.31 -8.68
CA ARG A 60 3.39 0.72 -9.35
C ARG A 60 2.53 -0.48 -9.71
N ALA A 61 3.12 -1.51 -10.33
CA ALA A 61 2.40 -2.73 -10.68
C ALA A 61 1.77 -3.40 -9.46
N ALA A 62 2.52 -3.51 -8.34
CA ALA A 62 2.04 -4.12 -7.11
C ALA A 62 0.94 -3.31 -6.40
N LEU A 63 1.00 -1.98 -6.48
CA LEU A 63 -0.04 -1.09 -5.95
C LEU A 63 -1.33 -1.20 -6.76
N THR A 64 -1.23 -1.23 -8.10
CA THR A 64 -2.39 -1.34 -8.99
C THR A 64 -3.03 -2.73 -8.98
N SER A 65 -2.24 -3.81 -8.84
CA SER A 65 -2.77 -5.18 -8.73
C SER A 65 -3.38 -5.50 -7.36
N GLY A 66 -3.08 -4.67 -6.36
CA GLY A 66 -3.42 -4.89 -4.96
C GLY A 66 -2.64 -6.00 -4.28
N GLU A 67 -1.48 -6.34 -4.82
CA GLU A 67 -0.48 -7.21 -4.23
C GLU A 67 0.17 -6.54 -3.00
N ALA A 68 0.43 -5.23 -3.09
CA ALA A 68 1.03 -4.43 -2.02
C ALA A 68 0.13 -4.19 -0.80
N VAL A 69 -1.18 -4.46 -0.92
CA VAL A 69 -2.16 -4.40 0.17
C VAL A 69 -2.84 -5.74 0.45
N GLY A 70 -2.35 -6.80 -0.18
CA GLY A 70 -2.82 -8.18 0.03
C GLY A 70 -1.94 -8.95 1.04
N PRO A 71 -2.03 -10.29 1.04
CA PRO A 71 -1.23 -11.16 1.91
C PRO A 71 0.27 -10.89 1.84
N ASP A 72 0.76 -10.41 0.69
CA ASP A 72 2.17 -10.13 0.49
C ASP A 72 2.57 -8.68 0.82
N ALA A 73 1.72 -7.87 1.44
CA ALA A 73 2.01 -6.47 1.76
C ALA A 73 3.36 -6.29 2.51
N GLN A 74 3.75 -7.28 3.33
CA GLN A 74 5.00 -7.25 4.09
C GLN A 74 6.26 -7.12 3.19
N ARG A 75 6.32 -7.77 2.02
CA ARG A 75 7.48 -7.63 1.12
C ARG A 75 7.56 -6.26 0.45
N TRP A 76 6.43 -5.54 0.37
CA TRP A 76 6.34 -4.24 -0.27
C TRP A 76 6.57 -3.07 0.68
N LEU A 77 6.64 -3.33 1.99
CA LEU A 77 6.84 -2.30 3.01
C LEU A 77 8.18 -1.56 2.85
N ALA A 78 9.29 -2.27 2.65
CA ALA A 78 10.58 -1.62 2.44
C ALA A 78 10.61 -0.79 1.14
N PRO A 79 10.22 -1.35 -0.04
CA PRO A 79 10.13 -0.58 -1.29
C PRO A 79 9.29 0.68 -1.20
N VAL A 80 8.12 0.64 -0.55
CA VAL A 80 7.24 1.82 -0.44
C VAL A 80 7.82 2.89 0.48
N LEU A 81 8.53 2.51 1.55
CA LEU A 81 9.18 3.45 2.45
C LEU A 81 10.41 4.11 1.81
N ASP A 82 11.20 3.36 1.04
CA ASP A 82 12.35 3.89 0.29
C ASP A 82 11.89 4.88 -0.79
N TRP A 83 10.80 4.55 -1.48
CA TRP A 83 10.16 5.47 -2.40
C TRP A 83 9.64 6.73 -1.71
N LEU A 84 8.90 6.59 -0.59
CA LEU A 84 8.44 7.74 0.20
C LEU A 84 9.60 8.63 0.64
N ALA A 85 10.70 8.05 1.15
CA ALA A 85 11.88 8.80 1.54
C ALA A 85 12.51 9.58 0.37
N THR A 86 12.44 9.02 -0.84
CA THR A 86 12.87 9.71 -2.07
C THR A 86 11.96 10.88 -2.40
N VAL A 87 10.63 10.69 -2.33
CA VAL A 87 9.64 11.77 -2.50
C VAL A 87 9.86 12.89 -1.48
N CYS A 88 10.17 12.57 -0.22
CA CYS A 88 10.47 13.56 0.83
C CYS A 88 11.67 14.44 0.49
N ARG A 89 12.72 13.89 -0.12
CA ARG A 89 13.93 14.64 -0.47
C ARG A 89 13.74 15.58 -1.65
N MET A 90 12.70 15.36 -2.45
CA MET A 90 12.38 16.14 -3.66
C MET A 90 11.27 17.18 -3.42
N SER A 91 10.65 17.16 -2.24
CA SER A 91 9.57 18.08 -1.83
C SER A 91 10.12 19.25 -1.04
#